data_AF-A0A016TMP6-F1
#
_entry.id   AF-A0A016TMP6-F1
#
_cell.length_a   1.000
_cell.length_b   1.000
_cell.length_c   1.000
_cell.angle_alpha   90.00
_cell.angle_beta   90.00
_cell.angle_gamma   90.00
#
_symmetry.space_group_name_H-M   'P 1'
#
loop_
_entity.id
_entity.type
_entity.pdbx_description
1 polymer ?
#
loop_
_entity_poly.entity_id
_entity_poly.type
_entity_poly.pdbx_seq_one_letter_code
_entity_poly.pdbx_strand_id
1 'polypeptide(L)'
;MVLLSRASPSLTYLKQLTPVCQLHWFYTFVKRYDTALNNFYNYMQFVLRSEKPCGLCSYKQSCGYGGKKKCNISPFTIKGGRPVIPFYVAERVCSAKDLNGHSQVDACEVDYEQLRENGGECRLWPSSRVDLSTVEPVFREHINSLEWYSCLPQTKTYYINKRPFQEKVCRCCCFPFQPNPETYKCEHIPGAPPAPGMELLRKELKP
;
A
#
# COMPACT_ATOMS: atom_id res chain seq x y z
N MET A 1 13.11 -0.85 1.42
CA MET A 1 11.84 -0.34 1.98
C MET A 1 10.98 -0.01 0.79
N VAL A 2 9.71 -0.41 0.80
CA VAL A 2 8.81 -0.07 -0.30
C VAL A 2 7.94 1.08 0.16
N LEU A 3 8.07 2.20 -0.51
CA LEU A 3 7.30 3.40 -0.25
C LEU A 3 6.12 3.44 -1.22
N LEU A 4 4.92 3.47 -0.66
CA LEU A 4 3.73 3.88 -1.39
C LEU A 4 3.55 5.38 -1.15
N SER A 5 4.37 6.16 -1.84
CA SER A 5 4.25 7.61 -1.94
C SER A 5 4.57 8.05 -3.36
N ARG A 6 4.16 9.26 -3.72
CA ARG A 6 4.54 9.86 -5.00
C ARG A 6 6.07 10.00 -5.03
N ALA A 7 6.75 9.18 -5.83
CA ALA A 7 8.20 9.11 -5.92
C ALA A 7 8.68 9.66 -7.28
N SER A 8 9.97 10.01 -7.37
CA SER A 8 10.57 10.46 -8.64
C SER A 8 10.35 9.43 -9.77
N PRO A 9 10.06 9.89 -11.00
CA PRO A 9 9.68 9.03 -12.15
C PRO A 9 10.73 8.01 -12.62
N SER A 10 11.92 7.95 -11.99
CA SER A 10 13.00 7.02 -12.34
C SER A 10 13.12 5.79 -11.42
N LEU A 11 12.33 5.71 -10.34
CA LEU A 11 12.48 4.65 -9.33
C LEU A 11 11.43 3.53 -9.48
N THR A 12 11.79 2.50 -10.24
CA THR A 12 11.00 1.26 -10.40
C THR A 12 10.88 0.50 -9.08
N TYR A 13 9.85 -0.33 -8.92
CA TYR A 13 9.61 -1.12 -7.70
C TYR A 13 10.85 -1.87 -7.21
N LEU A 14 11.47 -2.67 -8.07
CA LEU A 14 12.59 -3.53 -7.68
C LEU A 14 13.86 -2.74 -7.31
N LYS A 15 14.01 -1.51 -7.81
CA LYS A 15 15.11 -0.62 -7.43
C LYS A 15 14.97 -0.06 -6.02
N GLN A 16 13.78 -0.14 -5.41
CA GLN A 16 13.55 0.24 -4.01
C GLN A 16 14.04 -0.84 -3.01
N LEU A 17 14.34 -2.03 -3.51
CA LEU A 17 14.89 -3.13 -2.71
C LEU A 17 16.40 -2.95 -2.52
N THR A 18 16.95 -3.43 -1.41
CA THR A 18 18.41 -3.37 -1.21
C THR A 18 19.12 -4.29 -2.22
N PRO A 19 20.40 -4.06 -2.55
CA PRO A 19 21.13 -4.89 -3.50
C PRO A 19 21.09 -6.39 -3.15
N VAL A 20 21.17 -6.73 -1.86
CA VAL A 20 21.08 -8.12 -1.40
C VAL A 20 19.72 -8.75 -1.72
N CYS A 21 18.63 -7.98 -1.56
CA CYS A 21 17.29 -8.42 -1.91
C CYS A 21 17.14 -8.67 -3.41
N GLN A 22 17.67 -7.78 -4.23
CA GLN A 22 17.56 -7.87 -5.69
C GLN A 22 18.24 -9.12 -6.28
N LEU A 23 19.17 -9.72 -5.53
CA LEU A 23 19.87 -10.97 -5.87
C LEU A 23 19.18 -12.22 -5.31
N HIS A 24 18.29 -12.08 -4.34
CA HIS A 24 17.59 -13.22 -3.74
C HIS A 24 16.64 -13.88 -4.76
N TRP A 25 16.59 -15.21 -4.76
CA TRP A 25 15.86 -16.00 -5.76
C TRP A 25 14.39 -15.59 -5.92
N PHE A 26 13.71 -15.25 -4.81
CA PHE A 26 12.33 -14.76 -4.83
C PHE A 26 12.20 -13.47 -5.67
N TYR A 27 13.04 -12.47 -5.44
CA TYR A 27 12.94 -11.22 -6.19
C TYR A 27 13.45 -11.37 -7.63
N THR A 28 14.38 -12.30 -7.87
CA THR A 28 14.73 -12.72 -9.24
C THR A 28 13.56 -13.38 -9.96
N PHE A 29 12.72 -14.15 -9.27
CA PHE A 29 11.48 -14.67 -9.84
C PHE A 29 10.47 -13.54 -10.12
N VAL A 30 10.26 -12.63 -9.15
CA VAL A 30 9.34 -11.49 -9.26
C VAL A 30 9.73 -10.51 -10.38
N LYS A 31 11.00 -10.45 -10.81
CA LYS A 31 11.45 -9.65 -11.97
C LYS A 31 10.64 -9.89 -13.24
N ARG A 32 10.09 -11.09 -13.45
CA ARG A 32 9.21 -11.36 -14.61
C ARG A 32 7.93 -10.50 -14.63
N TYR A 33 7.51 -10.00 -13.46
CA TYR A 33 6.33 -9.15 -13.28
C TYR A 33 6.69 -7.67 -13.11
N ASP A 34 7.94 -7.26 -13.38
CA ASP A 34 8.39 -5.88 -13.15
C ASP A 34 7.53 -4.86 -13.90
N THR A 35 7.11 -5.16 -15.13
CA THR A 35 6.18 -4.31 -15.89
C THR A 35 4.85 -4.10 -15.16
N ALA A 36 4.18 -5.18 -14.73
CA ALA A 36 2.92 -5.08 -14.00
C ALA A 36 3.07 -4.36 -12.65
N LEU A 37 4.16 -4.61 -11.94
CA LEU A 37 4.47 -3.90 -10.69
C LEU A 37 4.66 -2.40 -10.98
N ASN A 38 5.47 -2.03 -11.95
CA ASN A 38 5.68 -0.62 -12.30
C ASN A 38 4.40 0.06 -12.79
N ASN A 39 3.54 -0.62 -13.56
CA ASN A 39 2.21 -0.11 -13.93
C ASN A 39 1.36 0.21 -12.70
N PHE A 40 1.35 -0.67 -11.71
CA PHE A 40 0.66 -0.43 -10.44
C PHE A 40 1.26 0.76 -9.68
N TYR A 41 2.59 0.85 -9.55
CA TYR A 41 3.23 2.00 -8.89
C TYR A 41 2.95 3.32 -9.58
N ASN A 42 3.00 3.34 -10.92
CA ASN A 42 2.68 4.53 -11.71
C ASN A 42 1.23 4.98 -11.49
N TYR A 43 0.30 4.02 -11.42
CA TYR A 43 -1.09 4.31 -11.06
C TYR A 43 -1.22 4.91 -9.66
N MET A 44 -0.54 4.34 -8.66
CA MET A 44 -0.56 4.89 -7.29
C MET A 44 0.02 6.31 -7.25
N GLN A 45 1.09 6.59 -7.98
CA GLN A 45 1.67 7.93 -8.10
C GLN A 45 0.73 8.93 -8.81
N PHE A 46 -0.06 8.47 -9.76
CA PHE A 46 -1.04 9.27 -10.48
C PHE A 46 -2.19 9.71 -9.54
N VAL A 47 -2.75 8.78 -8.78
CA VAL A 47 -3.93 9.04 -7.94
C VAL A 47 -3.62 9.67 -6.58
N LEU A 48 -2.42 9.46 -6.02
CA LEU A 48 -2.02 10.05 -4.74
C LEU A 48 -1.73 11.55 -4.87
N ARG A 49 -2.37 12.35 -4.00
CA ARG A 49 -2.15 13.82 -3.98
C ARG A 49 -0.89 14.24 -3.24
N SER A 50 -0.36 13.38 -2.37
CA SER A 50 0.77 13.68 -1.49
C SER A 50 1.98 12.79 -1.77
N GLU A 51 3.17 13.36 -1.63
CA GLU A 51 4.45 12.63 -1.67
C GLU A 51 4.86 12.09 -0.29
N LYS A 52 4.13 12.46 0.77
CA LYS A 52 4.37 11.96 2.12
C LYS A 52 3.85 10.53 2.26
N PRO A 53 4.54 9.66 3.03
CA PRO A 53 4.04 8.33 3.32
C PRO A 53 2.73 8.44 4.14
N CYS A 54 1.78 7.57 3.85
CA CYS A 54 0.43 7.62 4.41
C CYS A 54 -0.23 6.24 4.40
N GLY A 55 -1.42 6.15 4.98
CA GLY A 55 -2.30 4.99 4.82
C GLY A 55 -1.83 3.72 5.50
N LEU A 56 -0.75 3.78 6.29
CA LEU A 56 -0.02 2.58 6.78
C LEU A 56 0.35 1.62 5.63
N CYS A 57 0.63 2.18 4.45
CA CYS A 57 0.88 1.45 3.22
C CYS A 57 2.36 1.13 2.96
N SER A 58 3.28 1.79 3.67
CA SER A 58 4.72 1.56 3.51
C SER A 58 5.21 0.46 4.45
N TYR A 59 5.93 -0.51 3.88
CA TYR A 59 6.47 -1.66 4.59
C TYR A 59 7.98 -1.84 4.34
N LYS A 60 8.69 -2.28 5.37
CA LYS A 60 10.01 -2.89 5.20
C LYS A 60 9.83 -4.27 4.59
N GLN A 61 10.60 -4.52 3.55
CA GLN A 61 10.61 -5.81 2.86
C GLN A 61 11.72 -6.67 3.44
N SER A 62 11.38 -7.91 3.78
CA SER A 62 12.36 -8.95 4.10
C SER A 62 12.86 -9.57 2.81
N CYS A 63 14.12 -10.00 2.86
CA CYS A 63 14.82 -10.54 1.71
C CYS A 63 15.26 -11.98 1.91
N GLY A 64 14.60 -12.67 2.84
CA GLY A 64 14.64 -14.12 2.94
C GLY A 64 16.01 -14.71 3.26
N TYR A 65 16.97 -13.94 3.79
CA TYR A 65 18.24 -14.52 4.25
C TYR A 65 18.08 -15.19 5.62
N GLY A 66 17.31 -16.28 5.63
CA GLY A 66 17.19 -17.16 6.79
C GLY A 66 18.45 -18.01 6.90
N GLY A 67 19.50 -17.48 7.52
CA GLY A 67 20.73 -18.24 7.86
C GLY A 67 20.43 -19.47 8.73
N LYS A 68 21.15 -19.69 9.84
CA LYS A 68 20.83 -20.83 10.74
C LYS A 68 19.41 -20.81 11.33
N LYS A 69 18.69 -19.69 11.21
CA LYS A 69 17.27 -19.57 11.55
C LYS A 69 16.44 -19.59 10.27
N LYS A 70 15.87 -20.75 9.98
CA LYS A 70 14.95 -20.93 8.86
C LYS A 70 13.57 -20.38 9.24
N CYS A 71 13.16 -19.24 8.68
CA CYS A 71 11.75 -18.86 8.66
C CYS A 71 11.02 -19.75 7.64
N ASN A 72 10.85 -21.04 7.96
CA ASN A 72 10.20 -22.03 7.09
C ASN A 72 8.68 -21.94 7.07
N ILE A 73 8.08 -20.99 7.80
CA ILE A 73 6.65 -20.76 7.69
C ILE A 73 6.44 -19.83 6.51
N SER A 74 6.36 -20.45 5.35
CA SER A 74 5.68 -19.86 4.22
C SER A 74 4.27 -19.43 4.69
N PRO A 75 3.75 -18.27 4.27
CA PRO A 75 2.36 -17.89 4.54
C PRO A 75 1.34 -18.95 4.07
N PHE A 76 1.77 -19.85 3.17
CA PHE A 76 0.99 -20.99 2.68
C PHE A 76 0.90 -22.15 3.69
N THR A 77 1.62 -22.13 4.82
CA THR A 77 1.66 -23.25 5.79
C THR A 77 0.72 -23.10 6.98
N ILE A 78 -0.08 -22.02 7.07
CA ILE A 78 -1.11 -21.87 8.12
C ILE A 78 -2.44 -22.41 7.58
N LYS A 79 -2.96 -23.51 8.15
CA LYS A 79 -4.34 -23.95 7.89
C LYS A 79 -5.29 -22.82 8.30
N GLY A 80 -5.99 -22.23 7.33
CA GLY A 80 -6.89 -21.08 7.52
C GLY A 80 -6.23 -19.70 7.42
N GLY A 81 -4.92 -19.62 7.13
CA GLY A 81 -4.27 -18.35 6.84
C GLY A 81 -4.54 -17.92 5.41
N ARG A 82 -5.05 -16.68 5.21
CA ARG A 82 -5.00 -16.04 3.90
C ARG A 82 -3.53 -15.82 3.51
N PRO A 83 -3.17 -16.00 2.23
CA PRO A 83 -1.81 -15.75 1.77
C PRO A 83 -1.42 -14.31 2.10
N VAL A 84 -0.35 -14.14 2.89
CA VAL A 84 0.39 -12.87 2.91
C VAL A 84 0.75 -12.57 1.46
N ILE A 85 0.46 -11.34 1.04
CA ILE A 85 0.48 -10.87 -0.34
C ILE A 85 1.68 -11.48 -1.09
N PRO A 86 1.48 -12.39 -2.07
CA PRO A 86 2.57 -13.12 -2.73
C PRO A 86 3.59 -12.23 -3.46
N PHE A 87 3.29 -10.95 -3.65
CA PHE A 87 4.16 -9.96 -4.29
C PHE A 87 5.05 -9.18 -3.31
N TYR A 88 4.74 -9.22 -2.00
CA TYR A 88 5.45 -8.47 -0.96
C TYR A 88 5.87 -9.40 0.17
N VAL A 89 7.18 -9.60 0.33
CA VAL A 89 7.71 -10.20 1.57
C VAL A 89 7.76 -9.08 2.61
N ALA A 90 6.59 -8.62 3.05
CA ALA A 90 6.49 -7.56 4.06
C ALA A 90 7.00 -8.09 5.40
N GLU A 91 8.11 -7.54 5.90
CA GLU A 91 8.69 -7.86 7.20
C GLU A 91 7.91 -7.16 8.31
N ARG A 92 7.69 -5.86 8.14
CA ARG A 92 6.96 -5.01 9.08
C ARG A 92 6.54 -3.69 8.47
N VAL A 93 5.47 -3.11 9.02
CA VAL A 93 5.05 -1.74 8.72
C VAL A 93 6.15 -0.75 9.10
N CYS A 94 6.30 0.31 8.30
CA CYS A 94 7.27 1.38 8.58
C CYS A 94 6.77 2.30 9.70
N SER A 95 7.62 2.59 10.67
CA SER A 95 7.41 3.64 11.67
C SER A 95 8.00 4.97 11.20
N ALA A 96 7.74 6.06 11.91
CA ALA A 96 8.38 7.35 11.65
C ALA A 96 9.92 7.24 11.64
N LYS A 97 10.51 6.35 12.44
CA LYS A 97 11.96 6.09 12.42
C LYS A 97 12.46 5.55 11.07
N ASP A 98 11.63 4.80 10.36
CA ASP A 98 11.96 4.23 9.06
C ASP A 98 11.71 5.24 7.91
N LEU A 99 10.97 6.30 8.19
CA LEU A 99 10.43 7.27 7.22
C LEU A 99 10.95 8.69 7.48
N ASN A 100 12.20 8.82 7.94
CA ASN A 100 12.86 10.11 8.20
C ASN A 100 12.05 11.05 9.13
N GLY A 101 11.36 10.49 10.12
CA GLY A 101 10.53 11.23 11.07
C GLY A 101 9.08 11.45 10.63
N HIS A 102 8.70 11.07 9.41
CA HIS A 102 7.33 11.18 8.94
C HIS A 102 6.48 9.99 9.39
N SER A 103 5.38 10.26 10.11
CA SER A 103 4.38 9.23 10.35
C SER A 103 3.56 8.98 9.08
N GLN A 104 3.07 7.75 8.94
CA GLN A 104 2.16 7.35 7.87
C GLN A 104 0.78 6.92 8.40
N VAL A 105 0.45 7.29 9.64
CA VAL A 105 -0.86 6.96 10.27
C VAL A 105 -2.02 7.72 9.66
N ASP A 106 -1.79 8.88 9.06
CA ASP A 106 -2.83 9.63 8.36
C ASP A 106 -3.24 8.88 7.09
N ALA A 107 -4.54 8.77 6.81
CA ALA A 107 -5.03 8.16 5.60
C ALA A 107 -4.53 8.92 4.36
N CYS A 108 -4.19 8.18 3.31
CA CYS A 108 -3.75 8.77 2.06
C CYS A 108 -4.87 9.60 1.43
N GLU A 109 -4.54 10.80 0.97
CA GLU A 109 -5.44 11.60 0.14
C GLU A 109 -5.27 11.21 -1.33
N VAL A 110 -6.35 10.69 -1.89
CA VAL A 110 -6.44 10.24 -3.28
C VAL A 110 -7.42 11.13 -4.03
N ASP A 111 -7.09 11.45 -5.27
CA ASP A 111 -7.93 12.25 -6.16
C ASP A 111 -9.27 11.54 -6.44
N TYR A 112 -10.38 12.18 -6.06
CA TYR A 112 -11.72 11.60 -6.18
C TYR A 112 -12.12 11.39 -7.65
N GLU A 113 -11.83 12.36 -8.52
CA GLU A 113 -12.25 12.30 -9.92
C GLU A 113 -11.49 11.20 -10.67
N GLN A 114 -10.20 11.02 -10.36
CA GLN A 114 -9.39 9.95 -10.95
C GLN A 114 -9.89 8.55 -10.59
N LEU A 115 -10.53 8.36 -9.43
CA LEU A 115 -11.07 7.06 -9.02
C LEU A 115 -12.45 6.75 -9.60
N ARG A 116 -13.17 7.73 -10.15
CA ARG A 116 -14.54 7.51 -10.67
C ARG A 116 -14.60 6.46 -11.78
N GLU A 117 -13.54 6.35 -12.56
CA GLU A 117 -13.40 5.38 -13.65
C GLU A 117 -13.40 3.92 -13.17
N ASN A 118 -13.11 3.67 -11.88
CA ASN A 118 -13.03 2.31 -11.32
C ASN A 118 -14.42 1.72 -10.96
N GLY A 119 -15.52 2.45 -11.19
CA GLY A 119 -16.88 1.93 -11.07
C GLY A 119 -17.44 1.86 -9.65
N GLY A 120 -16.92 2.66 -8.71
CA GLY A 120 -17.45 2.79 -7.35
C GLY A 120 -16.92 4.05 -6.65
N GLU A 121 -17.65 4.55 -5.65
CA GLU A 121 -17.19 5.72 -4.88
C GLU A 121 -15.91 5.38 -4.11
N CYS A 122 -14.86 6.17 -4.33
CA CYS A 122 -13.53 5.94 -3.75
C CYS A 122 -12.95 4.54 -3.95
N ARG A 123 -13.34 3.85 -5.01
CA ARG A 123 -12.79 2.55 -5.35
C ARG A 123 -11.37 2.71 -5.92
N LEU A 124 -10.36 2.42 -5.11
CA LEU A 124 -8.97 2.54 -5.51
C LEU A 124 -8.48 1.38 -6.39
N TRP A 125 -9.03 0.18 -6.20
CA TRP A 125 -8.64 -1.05 -6.89
C TRP A 125 -9.86 -1.96 -7.12
N PRO A 126 -9.91 -2.76 -8.21
CA PRO A 126 -9.08 -2.74 -9.42
C PRO A 126 -9.25 -1.48 -10.26
N SER A 127 -8.30 -1.22 -11.16
CA SER A 127 -8.34 -0.11 -12.11
C SER A 127 -7.93 -0.56 -13.52
N SER A 128 -8.65 -0.07 -14.53
CA SER A 128 -8.30 -0.28 -15.95
C SER A 128 -7.00 0.40 -16.36
N ARG A 129 -6.50 1.35 -15.55
CA ARG A 129 -5.22 2.03 -15.76
C ARG A 129 -4.00 1.17 -15.42
N VAL A 130 -4.20 0.05 -14.72
CA VAL A 130 -3.12 -0.88 -14.39
C VAL A 130 -3.16 -2.06 -15.37
N ASP A 131 -2.24 -2.04 -16.33
CA ASP A 131 -2.09 -3.14 -17.26
C ASP A 131 -1.39 -4.34 -16.60
N LEU A 132 -2.12 -5.46 -16.52
CA LEU A 132 -1.65 -6.75 -16.01
C LEU A 132 -1.47 -7.80 -17.13
N SER A 133 -1.37 -7.37 -18.39
CA SER A 133 -1.22 -8.25 -19.56
C SER A 133 0.02 -9.16 -19.47
N THR A 134 1.06 -8.74 -18.76
CA THR A 134 2.28 -9.53 -18.52
C THR A 134 2.13 -10.58 -17.41
N VAL A 135 1.03 -10.57 -16.67
CA VAL A 135 0.70 -11.57 -15.65
C VAL A 135 -0.14 -12.67 -16.29
N GLU A 136 0.00 -13.92 -15.87
CA GLU A 136 -0.80 -15.03 -16.38
C GLU A 136 -2.28 -14.85 -16.02
N PRO A 137 -3.23 -15.18 -16.93
CA PRO A 137 -4.67 -14.90 -16.74
C PRO A 137 -5.23 -15.37 -15.39
N VAL A 138 -4.86 -16.57 -14.95
CA VAL A 138 -5.31 -17.15 -13.66
C VAL A 138 -4.93 -16.26 -12.48
N PHE A 139 -3.74 -15.66 -12.50
CA PHE A 139 -3.31 -14.76 -11.43
C PHE A 139 -3.97 -13.37 -11.51
N ARG A 140 -4.37 -12.90 -12.69
CA ARG A 140 -5.02 -11.59 -12.85
C ARG A 140 -6.33 -11.51 -12.07
N GLU A 141 -7.15 -12.56 -12.13
CA GLU A 141 -8.41 -12.63 -11.38
C GLU A 141 -8.17 -12.55 -9.88
N HIS A 142 -7.19 -13.30 -9.38
CA HIS A 142 -6.77 -13.22 -7.98
C HIS A 142 -6.30 -11.81 -7.61
N ILE A 143 -5.45 -11.18 -8.43
CA ILE A 143 -4.95 -9.83 -8.16
C ILE A 143 -6.10 -8.81 -8.11
N ASN A 144 -7.03 -8.87 -9.06
CA ASN A 144 -8.18 -7.96 -9.11
C ASN A 144 -9.14 -8.15 -7.93
N SER A 145 -9.22 -9.35 -7.36
CA SER A 145 -10.05 -9.65 -6.18
C SER A 145 -9.44 -9.21 -4.84
N LEU A 146 -8.21 -8.68 -4.82
CA LEU A 146 -7.53 -8.33 -3.57
C LEU A 146 -8.10 -7.06 -2.95
N GLU A 147 -8.50 -7.18 -1.68
CA GLU A 147 -8.93 -6.06 -0.83
C GLU A 147 -7.71 -5.41 -0.15
N TRP A 148 -6.85 -4.79 -0.94
CA TRP A 148 -5.63 -4.15 -0.43
C TRP A 148 -5.87 -2.83 0.30
N TYR A 149 -7.00 -2.19 0.04
CA TYR A 149 -7.29 -0.84 0.50
C TYR A 149 -8.72 -0.73 1.00
N SER A 150 -8.90 0.03 2.08
CA SER A 150 -10.18 0.58 2.50
C SER A 150 -10.16 2.09 2.29
N CYS A 151 -11.19 2.62 1.63
CA CYS A 151 -11.29 4.03 1.28
C CYS A 151 -12.67 4.58 1.64
N LEU A 152 -12.71 5.86 2.04
CA LEU A 152 -13.97 6.60 2.22
C LEU A 152 -13.87 8.02 1.63
N PRO A 153 -15.00 8.62 1.20
CA PRO A 153 -15.00 9.98 0.69
C PRO A 153 -14.89 11.01 1.83
N GLN A 154 -14.21 12.11 1.55
CA GLN A 154 -14.17 13.30 2.40
C GLN A 154 -14.49 14.53 1.56
N THR A 155 -15.39 15.40 2.04
CA THR A 155 -15.60 16.73 1.46
C THR A 155 -14.79 17.76 2.25
N LYS A 156 -13.80 18.37 1.60
CA LYS A 156 -12.96 19.44 2.16
C LYS A 156 -13.51 20.79 1.73
N THR A 157 -13.64 21.70 2.69
CA THR A 157 -14.04 23.09 2.42
C THR A 157 -12.83 24.00 2.59
N TYR A 158 -12.51 24.76 1.54
CA TYR A 158 -11.46 25.77 1.56
C TYR A 158 -12.08 27.13 1.32
N TYR A 159 -11.41 28.19 1.78
CA TYR A 159 -11.85 29.56 1.54
C TYR A 159 -10.84 30.25 0.62
N ILE A 160 -11.26 30.56 -0.60
CA ILE A 160 -10.49 31.34 -1.58
C ILE A 160 -11.18 32.69 -1.72
N ASN A 161 -10.50 33.78 -1.40
CA ASN A 161 -11.06 35.14 -1.45
C ASN A 161 -12.39 35.27 -0.66
N LYS A 162 -12.46 34.67 0.54
CA LYS A 162 -13.66 34.61 1.40
C LYS A 162 -14.87 33.85 0.81
N ARG A 163 -14.71 33.15 -0.31
CA ARG A 163 -15.74 32.27 -0.88
C ARG A 163 -15.44 30.81 -0.52
N PRO A 164 -16.43 30.05 -0.04
CA PRO A 164 -16.25 28.63 0.23
C PRO A 164 -16.15 27.86 -1.09
N PHE A 165 -15.13 27.01 -1.19
CA PHE A 165 -14.95 26.04 -2.27
C PHE A 165 -14.94 24.65 -1.66
N GLN A 166 -15.76 23.75 -2.20
CA GLN A 166 -15.82 22.36 -1.75
C GLN A 166 -15.12 21.46 -2.75
N GLU A 167 -14.29 20.57 -2.24
CA GLU A 167 -13.59 19.56 -3.01
C GLU A 167 -13.85 18.20 -2.38
N LYS A 168 -14.13 17.17 -3.18
CA LYS A 168 -14.16 15.79 -2.71
C LYS A 168 -12.79 15.13 -2.91
N VAL A 169 -12.37 14.38 -1.91
CA VAL A 169 -11.17 13.55 -1.94
C VAL A 169 -11.50 12.17 -1.36
N CYS A 170 -10.69 11.18 -1.68
CA CYS A 170 -10.79 9.85 -1.07
C CYS A 170 -9.69 9.67 -0.03
N ARG A 171 -10.04 9.10 1.11
CA ARG A 171 -9.14 8.80 2.22
C ARG A 171 -8.94 7.31 2.30
N CYS A 172 -7.73 6.84 2.06
CA CYS A 172 -7.44 5.42 1.92
C CYS A 172 -6.39 4.93 2.92
N CYS A 173 -6.61 3.73 3.46
CA CYS A 173 -5.66 2.99 4.28
C CYS A 173 -5.43 1.59 3.68
N CYS A 174 -4.22 1.07 3.82
CA CYS A 174 -3.89 -0.29 3.42
C CYS A 174 -4.40 -1.30 4.43
N PHE A 175 -4.89 -2.44 3.95
CA PHE A 175 -5.21 -3.58 4.79
C PHE A 175 -3.99 -3.95 5.66
N PRO A 176 -4.18 -4.28 6.97
CA PRO A 176 -5.44 -4.50 7.69
C PRO A 176 -6.01 -3.26 8.38
N PHE A 177 -5.76 -2.06 7.85
CA PHE A 177 -6.26 -0.80 8.40
C PHE A 177 -7.38 -0.20 7.55
N GLN A 178 -8.21 0.61 8.19
CA GLN A 178 -9.26 1.39 7.56
C GLN A 178 -9.19 2.86 8.00
N PRO A 179 -9.62 3.80 7.17
CA PRO A 179 -9.74 5.20 7.57
C PRO A 179 -10.86 5.38 8.59
N ASN A 180 -10.57 6.08 9.67
CA ASN A 180 -11.60 6.55 10.61
C ASN A 180 -12.38 7.72 9.96
N PRO A 181 -13.73 7.70 9.95
CA PRO A 181 -14.52 8.68 9.20
C PRO A 181 -14.50 10.10 9.80
N GLU A 182 -14.12 10.24 11.07
CA GLU A 182 -14.08 11.55 11.75
C GLU A 182 -12.69 12.17 11.68
N THR A 183 -11.67 11.36 11.99
CA THR A 183 -10.28 11.84 12.10
C THR A 183 -9.48 11.67 10.81
N TYR A 184 -9.90 10.77 9.92
CA TYR A 184 -9.17 10.34 8.73
C TYR A 184 -7.76 9.80 9.02
N LYS A 185 -7.52 9.34 10.26
CA LYS A 185 -6.36 8.50 10.61
C LYS A 185 -6.70 7.04 10.34
N CYS A 186 -5.69 6.22 10.08
CA CYS A 186 -5.85 4.79 9.89
C CYS A 186 -5.96 4.07 11.24
N GLU A 187 -7.00 3.26 11.38
CA GLU A 187 -7.26 2.39 12.53
C GLU A 187 -7.25 0.92 12.10
N HIS A 188 -6.92 0.02 13.01
CA HIS A 188 -6.92 -1.41 12.71
C HIS A 188 -8.36 -1.92 12.57
N ILE A 189 -8.63 -2.71 11.53
CA ILE A 189 -9.95 -3.27 11.29
C ILE A 189 -10.27 -4.32 12.37
N PRO A 190 -11.41 -4.21 13.08
CA PRO A 190 -11.80 -5.20 14.08
C PRO A 190 -11.83 -6.62 13.50
N GLY A 191 -11.11 -7.56 14.14
CA GLY A 191 -11.05 -8.96 13.72
C GLY A 191 -10.11 -9.25 12.55
N ALA A 192 -9.48 -8.23 11.94
CA ALA A 192 -8.45 -8.45 10.94
C ALA A 192 -7.15 -8.97 11.59
N PRO A 193 -6.30 -9.71 10.84
CA PRO A 193 -4.99 -10.11 11.34
C PRO A 193 -4.14 -8.88 11.70
N PRO A 194 -3.27 -8.97 12.73
CA PRO A 194 -2.33 -7.89 13.02
C PRO A 194 -1.33 -7.73 11.87
N ALA A 195 -1.05 -6.48 11.50
CA ALA A 195 0.04 -6.20 10.56
C ALA A 195 1.38 -6.53 11.23
N PRO A 196 2.35 -7.14 10.52
CA PRO A 196 3.68 -7.36 11.06
C PRO A 196 4.31 -6.04 11.56
N GLY A 197 4.84 -6.03 12.78
CA GLY A 197 5.46 -4.85 13.39
C GLY A 197 4.52 -3.74 13.83
N MET A 198 3.20 -3.97 13.87
CA MET A 198 2.19 -3.00 14.31
C MET A 198 2.48 -2.44 15.73
N GLU A 199 3.10 -3.23 16.61
CA GLU A 199 3.52 -2.80 17.94
C GLU A 199 4.51 -1.63 17.95
N LEU A 200 5.23 -1.42 16.86
CA LEU A 200 6.15 -0.29 16.68
C LEU A 200 5.41 1.03 16.48
N LEU A 201 4.14 0.98 16.05
CA LEU A 201 3.30 2.14 15.81
C LEU A 201 2.55 2.62 17.06
N ARG A 202 2.71 1.97 18.22
CA ARG A 202 1.95 2.27 19.46
C ARG A 202 1.98 3.73 19.91
N LYS A 203 3.04 4.48 19.58
CA LYS A 203 3.13 5.92 19.91
C LYS A 203 2.48 6.81 18.86
N GLU A 204 2.41 6.34 17.61
CA GLU A 204 1.90 7.07 16.46
C GLU A 204 0.39 6.89 16.29
N LEU A 205 -0.15 5.73 16.68
CA LEU A 205 -1.58 5.41 16.65
C LEU A 205 -2.37 5.95 17.86
N LYS A 206 -1.72 6.71 18.75
CA LYS A 206 -2.45 7.35 19.85
C LYS A 206 -3.33 8.48 19.28
N PRO A 207 -4.56 8.66 19.80
CA PRO A 207 -5.45 9.73 19.39
C PRO A 207 -4.77 11.10 19.34
#